data_AF-A0A822XV99-F1
#
_entry.id   AF-A0A822XV99-F1
#
_cell.length_a   1.000
_cell.length_b   1.000
_cell.length_c   1.000
_cell.angle_alpha   90.00
_cell.angle_beta   90.00
_cell.angle_gamma   90.00
#
_symmetry.space_group_name_H-M   'P 1'
#
loop_
_entity.id
_entity.type
_entity.pdbx_description
1 polymer ?
#
loop_
_entity_poly.entity_id
_entity_poly.type
_entity_poly.pdbx_seq_one_letter_code
_entity_poly.pdbx_strand_id
1 'polypeptide(L)'
;MIGSRFSYIGRILALLQVLPGILAWGKEGHYAICKIAEGFLNEDAATTVKALLPDYAKGDLAAVCSWADEIRHNFHWRWSGPLHYVDTPDFRCNYEYCRDCHDLSGNKDRCVTGAIFNYSMQLMTYHESKSTSEWKYNLTEALMFLSHFIGDVHQVCFFLPDLENMVS
;
A
#
# COMPACT_ATOMS: atom_id res chain seq x y z
N MET A 1 -14.75 47.74 15.80
CA MET A 1 -14.51 46.75 14.71
C MET A 1 -13.50 45.64 15.07
N ILE A 2 -13.11 45.47 16.34
CA ILE A 2 -12.13 44.45 16.75
C ILE A 2 -12.82 43.13 17.18
N GLY A 3 -14.00 43.22 17.79
CA GLY A 3 -14.76 42.05 18.27
C GLY A 3 -15.29 41.11 17.18
N SER A 4 -15.56 41.61 15.97
CA SER A 4 -16.01 40.73 14.87
C SER A 4 -14.87 39.83 14.39
N ARG A 5 -13.63 40.34 14.30
CA ARG A 5 -12.46 39.57 13.87
C ARG A 5 -12.14 38.41 14.82
N PHE A 6 -12.23 38.62 16.13
CA PHE A 6 -12.08 37.55 17.12
C PHE A 6 -13.20 36.50 17.03
N SER A 7 -14.42 36.92 16.75
CA SER A 7 -15.54 36.00 16.53
C SER A 7 -15.39 35.15 15.26
N TYR A 8 -14.81 35.70 14.19
CA TYR A 8 -14.55 34.93 12.96
C TYR A 8 -13.44 33.91 13.17
N ILE A 9 -12.35 34.29 13.84
CA ILE A 9 -11.23 33.38 14.16
C ILE A 9 -11.71 32.23 15.05
N GLY A 10 -12.52 32.52 16.08
CA GLY A 10 -13.10 31.48 16.94
C GLY A 10 -14.02 30.51 16.20
N ARG A 11 -14.80 31.00 15.23
CA ARG A 11 -15.66 30.15 14.37
C ARG A 11 -14.84 29.27 13.43
N ILE A 12 -13.77 29.80 12.83
CA ILE A 12 -12.87 29.03 11.95
C ILE A 12 -12.15 27.93 12.75
N LEU A 13 -11.64 28.24 13.93
CA LEU A 13 -10.98 27.25 14.80
C LEU A 13 -11.95 26.14 15.26
N ALA A 14 -13.20 26.49 15.55
CA ALA A 14 -14.23 25.51 15.90
C ALA A 14 -14.60 24.59 14.72
N LEU A 15 -14.65 25.12 13.49
CA LEU A 15 -14.90 24.34 12.27
C LEU A 15 -13.75 23.38 11.93
N LEU A 16 -12.50 23.76 12.22
CA LEU A 16 -11.32 22.93 11.97
C LEU A 16 -11.29 21.65 12.84
N GLN A 17 -11.96 21.66 13.99
CA GLN A 17 -12.02 20.52 14.92
C GLN A 17 -13.01 19.42 14.48
N VAL A 18 -13.86 19.70 13.49
CA VAL A 18 -14.92 18.78 13.01
C VAL A 18 -14.50 18.05 11.73
N LEU A 19 -13.31 18.31 11.18
CA LEU A 19 -12.80 17.54 10.05
C LEU A 19 -12.40 16.15 10.55
N PRO A 20 -13.12 15.06 10.17
CA PRO A 20 -12.61 13.73 10.41
C PRO A 20 -11.28 13.61 9.66
N GLY A 21 -10.20 13.33 10.40
CA GLY A 21 -8.94 12.99 9.77
C GLY A 21 -9.16 11.77 8.88
N ILE A 22 -8.83 11.89 7.60
CA ILE A 22 -8.77 10.74 6.69
C ILE A 22 -7.61 9.88 7.19
N LEU A 23 -7.94 8.81 7.92
CA LEU A 23 -6.97 7.84 8.44
C LEU A 23 -6.58 6.91 7.29
N ALA A 24 -5.72 7.40 6.39
CA ALA A 24 -4.96 6.53 5.52
C ALA A 24 -3.95 5.73 6.36
N TRP A 25 -3.62 4.52 5.92
CA TRP A 25 -2.51 3.79 6.52
C TRP A 25 -1.23 4.58 6.24
N GLY A 26 -0.63 5.08 7.31
CA GLY A 26 0.77 5.45 7.30
C GLY A 26 1.64 4.26 7.69
N LYS A 27 2.91 4.54 8.00
CA LYS A 27 3.86 3.55 8.52
C LYS A 27 3.29 2.66 9.63
N GLU A 28 2.57 3.24 10.59
CA GLU A 28 1.96 2.51 11.72
C GLU A 28 0.85 1.55 11.28
N GLY A 29 0.09 1.91 10.25
CA GLY A 29 -0.97 1.06 9.68
C GLY A 29 -0.39 -0.20 9.06
N HIS A 30 0.59 -0.04 8.17
CA HIS A 30 1.28 -1.17 7.55
C HIS A 30 2.03 -2.02 8.58
N TYR A 31 2.66 -1.38 9.58
CA TYR A 31 3.29 -2.10 10.68
C TYR A 31 2.27 -2.97 11.41
N ALA A 32 1.12 -2.41 11.82
CA ALA A 32 0.09 -3.14 12.55
C ALA A 32 -0.47 -4.32 11.75
N ILE A 33 -0.81 -4.10 10.47
CA ILE A 33 -1.35 -5.16 9.59
C ILE A 33 -0.35 -6.31 9.46
N CYS A 34 0.92 -6.00 9.17
CA CYS A 34 1.95 -7.02 9.06
C CYS A 34 2.23 -7.73 10.38
N LYS A 35 2.21 -7.00 11.50
CA LYS A 35 2.41 -7.61 12.82
C LYS A 35 1.32 -8.59 13.18
N ILE A 36 0.07 -8.28 12.82
CA ILE A 36 -1.05 -9.21 12.95
C ILE A 36 -0.81 -10.41 12.03
N ALA A 37 -0.47 -10.19 10.75
CA ALA A 37 -0.24 -11.26 9.78
C ALA A 37 0.85 -12.26 10.21
N GLU A 38 1.96 -11.78 10.78
CA GLU A 38 3.03 -12.64 11.32
C GLU A 38 2.51 -13.65 12.35
N GLY A 39 1.56 -13.24 13.21
CA GLY A 39 0.96 -14.10 14.23
C GLY A 39 0.07 -15.23 13.67
N PHE A 40 -0.32 -15.14 12.39
CA PHE A 40 -1.16 -16.13 11.70
C PHE A 40 -0.39 -16.98 10.68
N LEU A 41 0.92 -16.76 10.52
CA LEU A 41 1.74 -17.60 9.64
C LEU A 41 1.88 -19.01 10.22
N ASN A 42 1.74 -20.02 9.36
CA ASN A 42 2.14 -21.39 9.70
C ASN A 42 3.68 -21.50 9.76
N GLU A 43 4.19 -22.62 10.27
CA GLU A 43 5.63 -22.82 10.49
C GLU A 43 6.46 -22.68 9.20
N ASP A 44 5.99 -23.24 8.09
CA ASP A 44 6.66 -23.17 6.79
C ASP A 44 6.73 -21.73 6.24
N ALA A 45 5.61 -21.00 6.32
CA ALA A 45 5.53 -19.61 5.89
C ALA A 45 6.38 -18.70 6.79
N ALA A 46 6.32 -18.87 8.10
CA ALA A 46 7.13 -18.10 9.05
C ALA A 46 8.63 -18.32 8.82
N THR A 47 9.04 -19.56 8.54
CA THR A 47 10.43 -19.90 8.21
C THR A 47 10.86 -19.24 6.89
N THR A 48 10.02 -19.30 5.87
CA THR A 48 10.29 -18.71 4.56
C THR A 48 10.38 -17.19 4.63
N VAL A 49 9.45 -16.54 5.33
CA VAL A 49 9.46 -15.09 5.57
C VAL A 49 10.77 -14.69 6.24
N LYS A 50 11.16 -15.33 7.33
CA LYS A 50 12.42 -15.03 8.03
C LYS A 50 13.65 -15.23 7.15
N ALA A 51 13.62 -16.21 6.25
CA ALA A 51 14.73 -16.46 5.31
C ALA A 51 14.82 -15.41 4.19
N LEU A 52 13.71 -14.79 3.81
CA LEU A 52 13.67 -13.75 2.77
C LEU A 52 13.90 -12.35 3.33
N LEU A 53 13.64 -12.12 4.62
CA LEU A 53 13.79 -10.81 5.23
C LEU A 53 15.26 -10.35 5.27
N PRO A 54 15.51 -9.06 5.04
CA PRO A 54 16.87 -8.51 5.15
C PRO A 54 17.32 -8.45 6.62
N ASP A 55 18.64 -8.51 6.85
CA ASP A 55 19.23 -8.57 8.20
C ASP A 55 18.78 -7.42 9.12
N TYR A 56 18.60 -6.21 8.57
CA TYR A 56 18.19 -5.04 9.34
C TYR A 56 16.77 -5.15 9.90
N ALA A 57 15.92 -6.01 9.31
CA ALA A 57 14.57 -6.29 9.80
C ALA A 57 14.59 -7.17 11.05
N LYS A 58 15.73 -7.81 11.37
CA LYS A 58 15.90 -8.69 12.55
C LYS A 58 14.80 -9.78 12.67
N GLY A 59 14.35 -10.27 11.52
CA GLY A 59 13.30 -11.29 11.43
C GLY A 59 11.88 -10.80 11.71
N ASP A 60 11.65 -9.48 11.72
CA ASP A 60 10.34 -8.85 11.87
C ASP A 60 9.83 -8.31 10.53
N LEU A 61 8.78 -8.92 9.98
CA LEU A 61 8.13 -8.50 8.74
C LEU A 61 7.52 -7.11 8.88
N ALA A 62 6.95 -6.77 10.04
CA ALA A 62 6.33 -5.48 10.25
C ALA A 62 7.34 -4.33 10.13
N ALA A 63 8.62 -4.58 10.44
CA ALA A 63 9.69 -3.60 10.32
C ALA A 63 9.98 -3.16 8.88
N VAL A 64 9.58 -3.95 7.87
CA VAL A 64 9.78 -3.65 6.45
C VAL A 64 8.50 -3.32 5.69
N CYS A 65 7.33 -3.41 6.32
CA CYS A 65 6.07 -3.24 5.62
C CYS A 65 5.76 -1.81 5.16
N SER A 66 6.50 -0.79 5.62
CA SER A 66 6.43 0.57 5.06
C SER A 66 7.39 0.82 3.90
N TRP A 67 8.25 -0.15 3.55
CA TRP A 67 9.33 0.07 2.59
C TRP A 67 8.85 0.45 1.18
N ALA A 68 7.72 -0.10 0.72
CA ALA A 68 7.19 0.22 -0.61
C ALA A 68 6.80 1.70 -0.75
N ASP A 69 6.23 2.29 0.31
CA ASP A 69 5.97 3.73 0.37
C ASP A 69 7.25 4.57 0.34
N GLU A 70 8.31 4.09 0.99
CA GLU A 70 9.59 4.81 1.01
C GLU A 70 10.26 4.80 -0.37
N ILE A 71 10.27 3.65 -1.04
CA ILE A 71 10.99 3.51 -2.31
C ILE A 71 10.24 4.10 -3.51
N ARG A 72 8.91 4.19 -3.51
CA ARG A 72 8.17 4.74 -4.67
C ARG A 72 8.55 6.19 -5.00
N HIS A 73 9.13 6.92 -4.03
CA HIS A 73 9.65 8.28 -4.20
C HIS A 73 11.05 8.33 -4.85
N ASN A 74 11.79 7.22 -4.86
CA ASN A 74 13.07 7.11 -5.56
C ASN A 74 12.84 7.08 -7.07
N PHE A 75 13.65 7.84 -7.82
CA PHE A 75 13.57 7.93 -9.28
C PHE A 75 13.52 6.57 -9.98
N HIS A 76 14.32 5.59 -9.53
CA HIS A 76 14.37 4.25 -10.13
C HIS A 76 13.12 3.41 -9.87
N TRP A 77 12.31 3.80 -8.90
CA TRP A 77 11.16 3.05 -8.39
C TRP A 77 9.83 3.76 -8.59
N ARG A 78 9.81 4.94 -9.25
CA ARG A 78 8.58 5.70 -9.52
C ARG A 78 7.49 4.90 -10.22
N TRP A 79 7.89 3.89 -11.00
CA TRP A 79 6.98 2.98 -11.67
C TRP A 79 6.07 2.21 -10.70
N SER A 80 6.47 2.07 -9.43
CA SER A 80 5.69 1.37 -8.39
C SER A 80 4.57 2.23 -7.79
N GLY A 81 4.58 3.55 -7.98
CA GLY A 81 3.58 4.46 -7.40
C GLY A 81 2.12 4.05 -7.69
N PRO A 82 1.74 3.80 -8.95
CA PRO A 82 0.39 3.34 -9.29
C PRO A 82 0.00 1.98 -8.71
N LEU A 83 0.96 1.20 -8.20
CA LEU A 83 0.68 -0.11 -7.62
C LEU A 83 0.11 -0.03 -6.20
N HIS A 84 0.05 1.15 -5.58
CA HIS A 84 -0.49 1.33 -4.22
C HIS A 84 -2.02 1.52 -4.18
N TYR A 85 -2.67 1.71 -5.32
CA TYR A 85 -4.09 2.05 -5.34
C TYR A 85 -4.79 1.52 -6.59
N VAL A 86 -6.10 1.79 -6.69
CA VAL A 86 -6.90 1.56 -7.88
C VAL A 86 -7.95 2.66 -7.99
N ASP A 87 -7.97 3.34 -9.13
CA ASP A 87 -8.95 4.38 -9.38
C ASP A 87 -10.21 3.75 -10.00
N THR A 88 -11.35 3.94 -9.34
CA THR A 88 -12.65 3.54 -9.87
C THR A 88 -13.42 4.77 -10.38
N PRO A 89 -14.26 4.63 -11.42
CA PRO A 89 -15.00 5.77 -11.96
C PRO A 89 -15.86 6.49 -10.92
N ASP A 90 -15.90 7.81 -11.01
CA ASP A 90 -16.71 8.66 -10.13
C ASP A 90 -18.16 8.18 -10.05
N PHE A 91 -18.72 8.27 -8.84
CA PHE A 91 -20.10 7.90 -8.52
C PHE A 91 -20.46 6.43 -8.84
N ARG A 92 -19.47 5.57 -9.10
CA ARG A 92 -19.64 4.11 -9.17
C ARG A 92 -19.03 3.45 -7.95
N CYS A 93 -19.87 2.88 -7.09
CA CYS A 93 -19.43 2.06 -5.96
C CYS A 93 -19.16 0.61 -6.38
N ASN A 94 -18.38 0.40 -7.44
CA ASN A 94 -17.98 -0.93 -7.89
C ASN A 94 -16.57 -0.92 -8.48
N TYR A 95 -15.92 -2.07 -8.36
CA TYR A 95 -14.61 -2.34 -8.93
C TYR A 95 -14.71 -3.45 -9.98
N GLU A 96 -14.12 -3.21 -11.16
CA GLU A 96 -14.01 -4.16 -12.26
C GLU A 96 -12.56 -4.20 -12.76
N TYR A 97 -11.87 -5.32 -12.56
CA TYR A 97 -10.44 -5.45 -12.86
C TYR A 97 -10.04 -4.95 -14.27
N CYS A 98 -10.72 -5.41 -15.31
CA CYS A 98 -10.39 -5.05 -16.69
C CYS A 98 -10.57 -3.55 -17.00
N ARG A 99 -11.51 -2.91 -16.29
CA ARG A 99 -11.84 -1.49 -16.45
C ARG A 99 -10.91 -0.62 -15.64
N ASP A 100 -10.67 -0.98 -14.37
CA ASP A 100 -10.10 -0.11 -13.36
C ASP A 100 -8.62 -0.39 -13.07
N CYS A 101 -8.11 -1.61 -13.32
CA CYS A 101 -6.72 -1.94 -13.03
C CYS A 101 -5.77 -1.47 -14.14
N HIS A 102 -5.43 -0.19 -14.12
CA HIS A 102 -4.43 0.41 -15.00
C HIS A 102 -3.77 1.63 -14.36
N ASP A 103 -2.62 2.04 -14.88
CA ASP A 103 -2.01 3.32 -14.50
C ASP A 103 -2.64 4.51 -15.26
N LEU A 104 -2.16 5.72 -14.98
CA LEU A 104 -2.59 6.96 -15.65
C LEU A 104 -2.34 6.98 -17.17
N SER A 105 -1.45 6.12 -17.68
CA SER A 105 -1.18 5.97 -19.11
C SER A 105 -2.03 4.88 -19.76
N GLY A 106 -2.91 4.22 -19.00
CA GLY A 106 -3.75 3.12 -19.47
C GLY A 106 -3.04 1.77 -19.57
N ASN A 107 -1.82 1.63 -19.04
CA ASN A 107 -1.11 0.36 -19.00
C ASN A 107 -1.84 -0.59 -18.04
N LYS A 108 -2.30 -1.73 -18.55
CA LYS A 108 -3.07 -2.73 -17.77
C LYS A 108 -2.21 -3.38 -16.68
N ASP A 109 -2.90 -3.91 -15.67
CA ASP A 109 -2.33 -4.64 -14.53
C ASP A 109 -1.45 -3.79 -13.59
N ARG A 110 -1.44 -2.47 -13.79
CA ARG A 110 -0.67 -1.51 -12.98
C ARG A 110 -1.54 -0.83 -11.93
N CYS A 111 -2.06 -1.64 -11.02
CA CYS A 111 -2.82 -1.22 -9.85
C CYS A 111 -2.53 -2.17 -8.67
N VAL A 112 -3.05 -1.88 -7.48
CA VAL A 112 -2.81 -2.69 -6.26
C VAL A 112 -3.22 -4.16 -6.40
N THR A 113 -4.36 -4.45 -7.00
CA THR A 113 -4.80 -5.86 -7.18
C THR A 113 -3.94 -6.61 -8.19
N GLY A 114 -3.47 -5.93 -9.25
CA GLY A 114 -2.53 -6.50 -10.21
C GLY A 114 -1.16 -6.76 -9.59
N ALA A 115 -0.70 -5.85 -8.73
CA ALA A 115 0.54 -6.01 -7.97
C ALA A 115 0.47 -7.20 -7.00
N ILE A 116 -0.62 -7.33 -6.24
CA ILE A 116 -0.86 -8.48 -5.35
C ILE A 116 -0.75 -9.78 -6.14
N PHE A 117 -1.42 -9.88 -7.30
CA PHE A 117 -1.34 -11.06 -8.15
C PHE A 117 0.09 -11.33 -8.62
N ASN A 118 0.79 -10.32 -9.15
CA ASN A 118 2.15 -10.44 -9.66
C ASN A 118 3.13 -10.94 -8.58
N TYR A 119 3.17 -10.28 -7.43
CA TYR A 119 4.13 -10.65 -6.37
C TYR A 119 3.76 -11.96 -5.66
N SER A 120 2.48 -12.32 -5.59
CA SER A 120 2.07 -13.66 -5.17
C SER A 120 2.61 -14.74 -6.11
N MET A 121 2.50 -14.52 -7.44
CA MET A 121 3.05 -15.43 -8.45
C MET A 121 4.58 -15.56 -8.34
N GLN A 122 5.29 -14.46 -8.08
CA GLN A 122 6.74 -14.50 -7.89
C GLN A 122 7.13 -15.33 -6.66
N LEU A 123 6.46 -15.14 -5.51
CA LEU A 123 6.76 -15.88 -4.28
C LEU A 123 6.46 -17.38 -4.40
N MET A 124 5.49 -17.79 -5.23
CA MET A 124 5.24 -19.21 -5.49
C MET A 124 6.42 -19.92 -6.15
N THR A 125 7.31 -19.20 -6.82
CA THR A 125 8.54 -19.77 -7.41
C THR A 125 9.65 -20.06 -6.39
N TYR A 126 9.45 -19.73 -5.10
CA TYR A 126 10.47 -19.90 -4.05
C TYR A 126 11.00 -21.33 -3.93
N HIS A 127 10.11 -22.32 -3.97
CA HIS A 127 10.51 -23.73 -3.86
C HIS A 127 11.24 -24.24 -5.11
N GLU A 128 10.86 -23.75 -6.29
CA GLU A 128 11.47 -24.13 -7.57
C GLU A 128 12.88 -23.56 -7.73
N SER A 129 13.05 -22.27 -7.39
CA SER A 129 14.33 -21.55 -7.47
C SER A 129 15.38 -22.07 -6.48
N LYS A 130 14.96 -22.63 -5.33
CA LYS A 130 15.86 -23.35 -4.41
C LYS A 130 16.49 -24.59 -5.07
N SER A 131 15.82 -25.20 -6.05
CA SER A 131 16.30 -26.37 -6.77
C SER A 131 17.27 -26.00 -7.90
N THR A 132 17.03 -24.88 -8.58
CA THR A 132 17.78 -24.49 -9.80
C THR A 132 18.93 -23.52 -9.56
N SER A 133 19.10 -22.98 -8.34
CA SER A 133 20.11 -21.97 -7.97
C SER A 133 20.06 -20.66 -8.78
N GLU A 134 19.03 -20.47 -9.61
CA GLU A 134 18.78 -19.25 -10.38
C GLU A 134 17.48 -18.61 -9.91
N TRP A 135 17.60 -17.44 -9.27
CA TRP A 135 16.45 -16.64 -8.88
C TRP A 135 16.05 -15.73 -10.05
N LYS A 136 14.89 -15.99 -10.66
CA LYS A 136 14.33 -15.15 -11.73
C LYS A 136 13.92 -13.76 -11.21
N TYR A 137 13.52 -13.68 -9.94
CA TYR A 137 12.98 -12.49 -9.30
C TYR A 137 13.67 -12.23 -7.95
N ASN A 138 13.70 -10.97 -7.53
CA ASN A 138 14.09 -10.63 -6.16
C ASN A 138 12.93 -10.93 -5.21
N LEU A 139 12.96 -12.09 -4.56
CA LEU A 139 11.84 -12.53 -3.72
C LEU A 139 11.74 -11.79 -2.38
N THR A 140 12.83 -11.18 -1.91
CA THR A 140 12.77 -10.26 -0.76
C THR A 140 11.91 -9.05 -1.09
N GLU A 141 12.14 -8.42 -2.25
CA GLU A 141 11.31 -7.32 -2.73
C GLU A 141 9.86 -7.79 -2.96
N ALA A 142 9.65 -8.96 -3.56
CA ALA A 142 8.31 -9.49 -3.78
C ALA A 142 7.54 -9.68 -2.46
N LEU A 143 8.19 -10.21 -1.42
CA LEU A 143 7.59 -10.34 -0.09
C LEU A 143 7.23 -8.97 0.50
N MET A 144 8.15 -8.02 0.44
CA MET A 144 7.96 -6.68 1.01
C MET A 144 6.83 -5.92 0.29
N PHE A 145 6.80 -5.96 -1.05
CA PHE A 145 5.71 -5.38 -1.84
C PHE A 145 4.37 -6.05 -1.55
N LEU A 146 4.30 -7.38 -1.59
CA LEU A 146 3.04 -8.09 -1.33
C LEU A 146 2.47 -7.76 0.05
N SER A 147 3.33 -7.78 1.08
CA SER A 147 2.92 -7.49 2.46
C SER A 147 2.37 -6.07 2.59
N HIS A 148 2.97 -5.10 1.89
CA HIS A 148 2.50 -3.72 1.85
C HIS A 148 1.16 -3.58 1.12
N PHE A 149 1.06 -4.13 -0.10
CA PHE A 149 -0.13 -3.97 -0.96
C PHE A 149 -1.37 -4.67 -0.42
N ILE A 150 -1.21 -5.75 0.35
CA ILE A 150 -2.32 -6.35 1.11
C ILE A 150 -2.85 -5.35 2.15
N GLY A 151 -2.01 -4.48 2.72
CA GLY A 151 -2.48 -3.37 3.56
C GLY A 151 -3.23 -2.31 2.76
N ASP A 152 -2.65 -1.85 1.65
CA ASP A 152 -3.23 -0.81 0.79
C ASP A 152 -4.62 -1.16 0.28
N VAL A 153 -4.80 -2.39 -0.23
CA VAL A 153 -6.10 -2.82 -0.79
C VAL A 153 -7.22 -2.86 0.26
N HIS A 154 -6.88 -2.98 1.55
CA HIS A 154 -7.85 -2.94 2.65
C HIS A 154 -8.10 -1.51 3.18
N GLN A 155 -7.36 -0.51 2.69
CA GLN A 155 -7.63 0.89 3.03
C GLN A 155 -8.84 1.41 2.24
N VAL A 156 -9.92 1.74 2.96
CA VAL A 156 -11.18 2.19 2.33
C VAL A 156 -11.00 3.51 1.54
N CYS A 157 -10.03 4.35 1.91
CA CYS A 157 -9.80 5.64 1.23
C CYS A 157 -9.07 5.53 -0.12
N PHE A 158 -8.44 4.40 -0.46
CA PHE A 158 -7.78 4.20 -1.77
C PHE A 158 -8.76 3.84 -2.91
N PHE A 159 -10.07 3.86 -2.63
CA PHE A 159 -11.15 3.66 -3.60
C PHE A 159 -12.01 4.93 -3.82
N LEU A 160 -11.52 6.10 -3.38
CA LEU A 160 -12.26 7.35 -3.55
C LEU A 160 -11.79 8.09 -4.81
N PRO A 161 -12.73 8.67 -5.58
CA PRO A 161 -12.39 9.48 -6.74
C PRO A 161 -11.50 10.65 -6.33
N ASP A 162 -10.62 11.08 -7.24
CA ASP A 162 -9.66 12.17 -7.08
C ASP A 162 -10.21 13.31 -6.21
N LEU A 163 -9.66 13.42 -4.99
CA LEU A 163 -9.95 14.54 -4.07
C LEU A 163 -9.55 15.90 -4.68
N GLU A 164 -8.73 15.92 -5.74
CA GLU A 164 -8.41 17.15 -6.48
C GLU A 164 -9.65 17.83 -7.07
N ASN A 165 -10.70 17.09 -7.45
CA ASN A 165 -11.91 17.65 -8.04
C ASN A 165 -12.97 18.10 -7.03
N MET A 166 -12.80 17.83 -5.73
CA MET A 166 -13.73 18.31 -4.69
C MET A 166 -13.34 19.66 -4.08
N VAL A 167 -12.15 20.18 -4.41
CA VAL A 167 -11.64 21.46 -3.89
C VAL A 167 -11.50 22.53 -4.97
N SER A 168 -11.98 22.28 -6.19
CA SER A 168 -12.08 23.26 -7.29
C SER A 168 -13.46 23.90 -7.39
#